data_AF-A0A085VTY1-F1
#
_entry.id   AF-A0A085VTY1-F1
#
_cell.length_a   1.000
_cell.length_b   1.000
_cell.length_c   1.000
_cell.angle_alpha   90.00
_cell.angle_beta   90.00
_cell.angle_gamma   90.00
#
_symmetry.space_group_name_H-M   'P 1'
#
loop_
_entity.id
_entity.type
_entity.pdbx_description
1 polymer ?
#
loop_
_entity_poly.entity_id
_entity_poly.type
_entity_poly.pdbx_seq_one_letter_code
_entity_poly.pdbx_strand_id
1 'polypeptide(L)'
;MAWGGVWAECAQAWRELCAKHPGLEQRRCSVDRRWDKLHYLLSEERRHGRFDADDWGTHAILGASRLANHLTGGQGIHLRYSPPAVVRAIAEHLRSITEGELRRVWEPSRMEELAVYKFRADRTDEQEWDWVVEDFQGLQTFYGRVASLGEGVLVKRD
;
A
#
# COMPACT_ATOMS: atom_id res chain seq x y z
N MET A 1 14.27 -10.60 -30.46
CA MET A 1 13.18 -11.54 -30.10
C MET A 1 11.86 -10.84 -30.35
N ALA A 2 11.09 -11.27 -31.35
CA ALA A 2 9.72 -10.80 -31.54
C ALA A 2 8.85 -11.52 -30.52
N TRP A 3 8.32 -10.78 -29.55
CA TRP A 3 7.37 -11.31 -28.59
C TRP A 3 6.05 -11.58 -29.34
N GLY A 4 5.78 -12.83 -29.72
CA GLY A 4 4.51 -13.23 -30.35
C GLY A 4 3.47 -13.66 -29.30
N GLY A 5 2.18 -13.57 -29.66
CA GLY A 5 1.06 -14.03 -28.84
C GLY A 5 0.61 -13.05 -27.75
N VAL A 6 0.13 -13.57 -26.62
CA VAL A 6 -0.43 -12.83 -25.46
C VAL A 6 0.47 -11.68 -24.99
N TRP A 7 1.79 -11.82 -25.08
CA TRP A 7 2.74 -10.76 -24.69
C TRP A 7 2.68 -9.53 -25.60
N ALA A 8 2.43 -9.71 -26.90
CA ALA A 8 2.22 -8.61 -27.83
C ALA A 8 0.92 -7.88 -27.52
N GLU A 9 -0.15 -8.63 -27.22
CA GLU A 9 -1.46 -8.08 -26.86
C GLU A 9 -1.40 -7.31 -25.54
N CYS A 10 -0.76 -7.86 -24.51
CA CYS A 10 -0.54 -7.16 -23.25
C CYS A 10 0.31 -5.89 -23.44
N ALA A 11 1.38 -5.96 -24.23
CA ALA A 11 2.21 -4.79 -24.50
C ALA A 11 1.43 -3.70 -25.26
N GLN A 12 0.56 -4.10 -26.19
CA GLN A 12 -0.29 -3.18 -26.93
C GLN A 12 -1.35 -2.53 -26.01
N ALA A 13 -2.06 -3.34 -25.21
CA ALA A 13 -3.03 -2.84 -24.23
C ALA A 13 -2.38 -1.89 -23.20
N TRP A 14 -1.16 -2.21 -22.75
CA TRP A 14 -0.39 -1.34 -21.87
C TRP A 14 -0.04 0.00 -22.54
N ARG A 15 0.43 -0.01 -23.79
CA ARG A 15 0.73 1.22 -24.54
C ARG A 15 -0.51 2.08 -24.74
N GLU A 16 -1.64 1.47 -25.08
CA GLU A 16 -2.92 2.18 -25.23
C GLU A 16 -3.38 2.82 -23.92
N LEU A 17 -3.18 2.11 -22.80
CA LEU A 17 -3.48 2.64 -21.48
C LEU A 17 -2.58 3.83 -21.14
N CYS A 18 -1.26 3.72 -21.34
CA CYS A 18 -0.32 4.84 -21.14
C CYS A 18 -0.61 6.03 -22.06
N ALA A 19 -1.04 5.80 -23.30
CA ALA A 19 -1.41 6.86 -24.24
C ALA A 19 -2.67 7.62 -23.78
N LYS A 20 -3.68 6.91 -23.25
CA LYS A 20 -4.89 7.51 -22.68
C LYS A 20 -4.66 8.20 -21.33
N HIS A 21 -3.66 7.74 -20.59
CA HIS A 21 -3.36 8.17 -19.24
C HIS A 21 -1.88 8.57 -19.11
N PRO A 22 -1.45 9.72 -19.67
CA PRO A 22 -0.06 10.15 -19.63
C PRO A 22 0.53 10.10 -18.21
N GLY A 23 1.73 9.53 -18.12
CA GLY A 23 2.48 9.36 -16.90
C GLY A 23 1.89 8.34 -15.90
N LEU A 24 1.10 7.38 -16.38
CA LEU A 24 0.59 6.27 -15.56
C LEU A 24 1.73 5.44 -14.96
N GLU A 25 2.79 5.23 -15.72
CA GLU A 25 3.94 4.44 -15.30
C GLU A 25 4.74 5.06 -14.14
N GLN A 26 4.68 6.39 -13.95
CA GLN A 26 5.27 7.06 -12.79
C GLN A 26 4.29 7.19 -11.61
N ARG A 27 3.00 6.88 -11.80
CA ARG A 27 1.99 6.92 -10.73
C ARG A 27 2.03 5.67 -9.86
N ARG A 28 3.11 5.55 -9.10
CA ARG A 28 3.31 4.49 -8.10
C ARG A 28 3.76 5.08 -6.76
N CYS A 29 3.34 4.44 -5.68
CA CYS A 29 3.87 4.68 -4.34
C CYS A 29 4.59 3.40 -3.89
N SER A 30 5.75 3.55 -3.26
CA SER A 30 6.49 2.46 -2.65
C SER A 30 6.82 2.87 -1.23
N VAL A 31 6.43 2.04 -0.27
CA VAL A 31 6.75 2.20 1.16
C VAL A 31 7.80 1.18 1.61
N ASP A 32 8.51 0.59 0.62
CA ASP A 32 9.62 -0.35 0.78
C ASP A 32 9.33 -1.43 1.86
N ARG A 33 10.31 -1.77 2.69
CA ARG A 33 10.21 -2.73 3.80
C ARG A 33 9.43 -2.19 5.00
N ARG A 34 8.95 -0.95 4.97
CA ARG A 34 8.20 -0.31 6.07
C ARG A 34 6.69 -0.49 5.93
N TRP A 35 6.22 -1.19 4.89
CA TRP A 35 4.79 -1.44 4.67
C TRP A 35 4.05 -1.99 5.90
N ASP A 36 4.62 -2.95 6.65
CA ASP A 36 3.93 -3.53 7.82
C ASP A 36 3.99 -2.61 9.05
N LYS A 37 4.98 -1.71 9.12
CA LYS A 37 5.01 -0.65 10.13
C LYS A 37 3.86 0.30 9.90
N LEU A 38 3.67 0.76 8.67
CA LEU A 38 2.51 1.57 8.29
C LEU A 38 1.20 0.81 8.51
N HIS A 39 1.14 -0.47 8.17
CA HIS A 39 -0.06 -1.29 8.41
C HIS A 39 -0.43 -1.31 9.89
N TYR A 40 0.54 -1.52 10.78
CA TYR A 40 0.33 -1.46 12.22
C TYR A 40 -0.18 -0.08 12.69
N LEU A 41 0.37 1.01 12.17
CA LEU A 41 -0.07 2.35 12.59
C LEU A 41 -1.46 2.71 12.05
N LEU A 42 -1.79 2.27 10.85
CA LEU A 42 -3.03 2.64 10.17
C LEU A 42 -4.21 1.73 10.53
N SER A 43 -3.97 0.45 10.85
CA SER A 43 -5.01 -0.50 11.21
C SER A 43 -5.00 -0.79 12.70
N GLU A 44 -6.08 -0.44 13.39
CA GLU A 44 -6.32 -0.88 14.77
C GLU A 44 -6.30 -2.40 14.89
N GLU A 45 -6.82 -3.08 13.88
CA GLU A 45 -6.89 -4.53 13.85
C GLU A 45 -5.53 -5.20 13.75
N ARG A 46 -4.62 -4.60 12.96
CA ARG A 46 -3.23 -5.03 12.91
C ARG A 46 -2.54 -4.90 14.27
N ARG A 47 -2.88 -3.88 15.07
CA ARG A 47 -2.39 -3.71 16.46
C ARG A 47 -2.95 -4.75 17.43
N HIS A 48 -4.12 -5.30 17.13
CA HIS A 48 -4.69 -6.44 17.85
C HIS A 48 -4.28 -7.81 17.27
N GLY A 49 -3.33 -7.84 16.32
CA GLY A 49 -2.78 -9.07 15.75
C GLY A 49 -3.58 -9.64 14.57
N ARG A 50 -4.62 -8.94 14.10
CA ARG A 50 -5.38 -9.34 12.90
C ARG A 50 -4.73 -8.74 11.66
N PHE A 51 -4.08 -9.59 10.87
CA PHE A 51 -3.33 -9.14 9.69
C PHE A 51 -4.23 -8.74 8.51
N ASP A 52 -5.19 -9.56 8.09
CA ASP A 52 -6.02 -9.28 6.91
C ASP A 52 -7.44 -8.88 7.31
N ALA A 53 -7.57 -7.76 8.02
CA ALA A 53 -8.84 -7.24 8.52
C ALA A 53 -9.57 -6.35 7.48
N ASP A 54 -10.88 -6.29 7.60
CA ASP A 54 -11.77 -5.45 6.76
C ASP A 54 -11.84 -4.02 7.34
N ASP A 55 -10.72 -3.31 7.27
CA ASP A 55 -10.58 -1.92 7.72
C ASP A 55 -9.78 -1.07 6.72
N TRP A 56 -9.98 0.26 6.77
CA TRP A 56 -9.38 1.17 5.79
C TRP A 56 -7.85 1.23 5.83
N GLY A 57 -7.24 1.06 7.01
CA GLY A 57 -5.79 1.00 7.17
C GLY A 57 -5.21 -0.26 6.53
N THR A 58 -5.85 -1.41 6.74
CA THR A 58 -5.50 -2.66 6.07
C THR A 58 -5.67 -2.55 4.56
N HIS A 59 -6.79 -1.99 4.09
CA HIS A 59 -7.02 -1.79 2.66
C HIS A 59 -6.02 -0.82 2.01
N ALA A 60 -5.55 0.19 2.73
CA ALA A 60 -4.53 1.12 2.23
C ALA A 60 -3.21 0.41 1.90
N ILE A 61 -2.81 -0.59 2.71
CA ILE A 61 -1.53 -1.28 2.59
C ILE A 61 -1.62 -2.58 1.81
N LEU A 62 -2.65 -3.38 2.04
CA LEU A 62 -2.80 -4.69 1.41
C LEU A 62 -3.66 -4.66 0.15
N GLY A 63 -4.48 -3.63 -0.04
CA GLY A 63 -5.54 -3.60 -1.04
C GLY A 63 -6.82 -4.30 -0.55
N ALA A 64 -7.96 -3.92 -1.14
CA ALA A 64 -9.27 -4.32 -0.66
C ALA A 64 -9.64 -5.78 -0.97
N SER A 65 -9.32 -6.25 -2.18
CA SER A 65 -9.73 -7.58 -2.63
C SER A 65 -8.67 -8.21 -3.52
N ARG A 66 -8.63 -9.54 -3.57
CA ARG A 66 -7.76 -10.26 -4.52
C ARG A 66 -8.21 -9.95 -5.94
N LEU A 67 -7.27 -9.61 -6.82
CA LEU A 67 -7.58 -9.30 -8.22
C LEU A 67 -8.04 -10.56 -8.97
N ALA A 68 -7.31 -11.66 -8.82
CA ALA A 68 -7.70 -12.99 -9.29
C ALA A 68 -6.87 -14.08 -8.57
N ASN A 69 -7.43 -15.28 -8.43
CA ASN A 69 -6.78 -16.38 -7.71
C ASN A 69 -5.44 -16.83 -8.33
N HIS A 70 -5.29 -16.72 -9.65
CA HIS A 70 -4.08 -17.15 -10.37
C HIS A 70 -3.03 -16.04 -10.50
N LEU A 71 -3.33 -14.81 -10.05
CA LEU A 71 -2.42 -13.67 -10.16
C LEU A 71 -1.69 -13.46 -8.82
N THR A 72 -0.38 -13.66 -8.87
CA THR A 72 0.53 -13.47 -7.74
C THR A 72 1.71 -12.58 -8.13
N GLY A 73 2.18 -11.77 -7.19
CA GLY A 73 3.45 -11.04 -7.26
C GLY A 73 4.63 -11.88 -6.80
N GLY A 74 5.63 -11.23 -6.20
CA GLY A 74 6.77 -11.91 -5.59
C GLY A 74 6.33 -12.90 -4.49
N GLN A 75 7.09 -13.98 -4.33
CA GLN A 75 6.90 -14.98 -3.26
C GLN A 75 5.52 -15.65 -3.22
N GLY A 76 4.75 -15.59 -4.31
CA GLY A 76 3.39 -16.17 -4.38
C GLY A 76 2.31 -15.34 -3.69
N ILE A 77 2.60 -14.09 -3.31
CA ILE A 77 1.61 -13.20 -2.67
C ILE A 77 0.59 -12.74 -3.71
N HIS A 78 -0.71 -12.87 -3.45
CA HIS A 78 -1.74 -12.45 -4.39
C HIS A 78 -1.70 -10.94 -4.67
N LEU A 79 -1.87 -10.58 -5.94
CA LEU A 79 -2.14 -9.18 -6.30
C LEU A 79 -3.52 -8.78 -5.81
N ARG A 80 -3.62 -7.59 -5.25
CA ARG A 80 -4.88 -7.04 -4.73
C ARG A 80 -5.24 -5.74 -5.42
N TYR A 81 -6.53 -5.46 -5.46
CA TYR A 81 -7.10 -4.30 -6.13
C TYR A 81 -8.12 -3.60 -5.24
N SER A 82 -8.04 -2.27 -5.24
CA SER A 82 -9.01 -1.36 -4.62
C SER A 82 -9.69 -0.56 -5.73
N PRO A 83 -11.01 -0.73 -5.95
CA PRO A 83 -11.75 0.02 -6.96
C PRO A 83 -11.86 1.52 -6.59
N PRO A 84 -12.20 2.42 -7.54
CA PRO A 84 -12.22 3.87 -7.30
C PRO A 84 -13.02 4.33 -6.07
N ALA A 85 -14.18 3.71 -5.81
CA ALA A 85 -15.00 4.03 -4.64
C ALA A 85 -14.27 3.71 -3.32
N VAL A 86 -13.54 2.59 -3.27
CA VAL A 86 -12.74 2.19 -2.11
C VAL A 86 -11.50 3.06 -1.98
N VAL A 87 -10.83 3.40 -3.09
CA VAL A 87 -9.69 4.33 -3.08
C VAL A 87 -10.09 5.69 -2.49
N ARG A 88 -11.29 6.18 -2.79
CA ARG A 88 -11.81 7.42 -2.20
C ARG A 88 -11.99 7.30 -0.69
N ALA A 89 -12.58 6.21 -0.21
CA ALA A 89 -12.75 5.95 1.22
C ALA A 89 -11.39 5.84 1.95
N ILE A 90 -10.42 5.15 1.35
CA ILE A 90 -9.04 5.09 1.86
C ILE A 90 -8.43 6.50 1.91
N ALA A 91 -8.53 7.27 0.84
CA ALA A 91 -7.98 8.63 0.80
C ALA A 91 -8.59 9.56 1.86
N GLU A 92 -9.90 9.46 2.09
CA GLU A 92 -10.60 10.20 3.14
C GLU A 92 -10.13 9.79 4.54
N HIS A 93 -10.00 8.48 4.79
CA HIS A 93 -9.49 7.95 6.04
C HIS A 93 -8.05 8.40 6.29
N LEU A 94 -7.14 8.19 5.33
CA LEU A 94 -5.74 8.58 5.45
C LEU A 94 -5.60 10.09 5.70
N ARG A 95 -6.39 10.93 5.02
CA ARG A 95 -6.38 12.39 5.22
C ARG A 95 -6.78 12.82 6.63
N SER A 96 -7.62 12.05 7.32
CA SER A 96 -8.01 12.36 8.70
C SER A 96 -6.93 12.05 9.74
N ILE A 97 -5.94 11.24 9.39
CA ILE A 97 -4.88 10.81 10.32
C ILE A 97 -3.75 11.83 10.33
N THR A 98 -3.39 12.26 11.53
CA THR A 98 -2.26 13.16 11.80
C THR A 98 -1.02 12.40 12.24
N GLU A 99 0.16 12.99 12.05
CA GLU A 99 1.42 12.42 12.55
C GLU A 99 1.38 12.20 14.08
N GLY A 100 0.78 13.11 14.83
CA GLY A 100 0.64 12.98 16.29
C GLY A 100 -0.20 11.77 16.70
N GLU A 101 -1.21 11.40 15.93
CA GLU A 101 -2.01 10.19 16.16
C GLU A 101 -1.19 8.92 15.86
N LEU A 102 -0.45 8.91 14.75
CA LEU A 102 0.47 7.80 14.44
C LEU A 102 1.51 7.64 15.55
N ARG A 103 2.06 8.75 16.06
CA ARG A 103 3.09 8.73 17.11
C ARG A 103 2.55 8.15 18.42
N ARG A 104 1.29 8.42 18.76
CA ARG A 104 0.65 7.86 19.97
C ARG A 104 0.54 6.35 19.93
N VAL A 105 0.42 5.75 18.75
CA VAL A 105 0.34 4.29 18.57
C VAL A 105 1.67 3.66 18.19
N TRP A 106 2.74 4.45 18.05
CA TRP A 106 4.10 3.95 17.81
C TRP A 106 4.64 3.32 19.09
N GLU A 107 4.49 2.00 19.19
CA GLU A 107 4.88 1.21 20.37
C GLU A 107 5.89 0.12 19.96
N PRO A 108 7.21 0.42 19.97
CA PRO A 108 8.23 -0.51 19.47
C PRO A 108 8.18 -1.91 20.07
N SER A 109 8.05 -2.01 21.40
CA SER A 109 7.96 -3.31 22.08
C SER A 109 6.75 -4.11 21.58
N ARG A 110 5.60 -3.44 21.41
CA ARG A 110 4.37 -4.08 20.94
C ARG A 110 4.46 -4.50 19.48
N MET A 111 5.09 -3.68 18.64
CA MET A 111 5.34 -4.01 17.23
C MET A 111 6.24 -5.25 17.09
N GLU A 112 7.27 -5.37 17.94
CA GLU A 112 8.13 -6.56 17.99
C GLU A 112 7.37 -7.81 18.47
N GLU A 113 6.56 -7.71 19.53
CA GLU A 113 5.70 -8.79 20.02
C GLU A 113 4.74 -9.31 18.94
N LEU A 114 4.20 -8.40 18.11
CA LEU A 114 3.27 -8.72 17.02
C LEU A 114 3.99 -9.07 15.71
N ALA A 115 5.29 -9.33 15.77
CA ALA A 115 6.14 -9.73 14.66
C ALA A 115 5.98 -8.81 13.43
N VAL A 116 5.91 -7.49 13.65
CA VAL A 116 5.88 -6.51 12.55
C VAL A 116 7.12 -6.71 11.67
N TYR A 117 6.88 -6.79 10.35
CA TYR A 117 7.89 -7.19 9.39
C TYR A 117 9.17 -6.35 9.48
N LYS A 118 10.31 -7.04 9.65
CA LYS A 118 11.66 -6.43 9.76
C LYS A 118 11.75 -5.34 10.85
N PHE A 119 10.91 -5.43 11.88
CA PHE A 119 10.98 -4.57 13.04
C PHE A 119 11.87 -5.19 14.12
N ARG A 120 12.64 -4.36 14.83
CA ARG A 120 13.37 -4.72 16.04
C ARG A 120 13.37 -3.54 17.00
N ALA A 121 12.87 -3.74 18.22
CA ALA A 121 12.66 -2.64 19.16
C ALA A 121 14.00 -2.00 19.61
N ASP A 122 15.05 -2.81 19.73
CA ASP A 122 16.40 -2.38 20.10
C ASP A 122 17.14 -1.56 19.04
N ARG A 123 16.57 -1.44 17.83
CA ARG A 123 17.16 -0.72 16.68
C ARG A 123 16.28 0.41 16.16
N THR A 124 15.16 0.67 16.80
CA THR A 124 14.30 1.81 16.45
C THR A 124 14.83 3.07 17.11
N ASP A 125 15.02 4.11 16.30
CA ASP A 125 15.39 5.46 16.72
C ASP A 125 14.46 6.50 16.05
N GLU A 126 14.73 7.78 16.26
CA GLU A 126 13.96 8.87 15.63
C GLU A 126 14.13 8.89 14.11
N GLN A 127 15.28 8.43 13.57
CA GLN A 127 15.46 8.37 12.12
C GLN A 127 14.54 7.32 11.48
N GLU A 128 14.36 6.16 12.11
CA GLU A 128 13.38 5.18 11.66
C GLU A 128 11.96 5.74 11.69
N TRP A 129 11.62 6.54 12.70
CA TRP A 129 10.33 7.24 12.76
C TRP A 129 10.16 8.22 11.60
N ASP A 130 11.16 9.07 11.34
CA ASP A 130 11.13 10.06 10.26
C ASP A 130 10.87 9.40 8.90
N TRP A 131 11.51 8.24 8.64
CA TRP A 131 11.28 7.47 7.41
C TRP A 131 9.85 6.91 7.31
N VAL A 132 9.28 6.47 8.43
CA VAL A 132 7.89 5.98 8.46
C VAL A 132 6.90 7.13 8.21
N VAL A 133 7.16 8.31 8.77
CA VAL A 133 6.35 9.50 8.51
C VAL A 133 6.45 9.94 7.05
N GLU A 134 7.65 9.95 6.47
CA GLU A 134 7.86 10.27 5.05
C GLU A 134 7.05 9.31 4.15
N ASP A 135 7.13 8.00 4.40
CA ASP A 135 6.36 7.01 3.65
C ASP A 135 4.84 7.20 3.84
N PHE A 136 4.38 7.55 5.04
CA PHE A 136 2.97 7.84 5.30
C PHE A 136 2.49 9.07 4.51
N GLN A 137 3.26 10.16 4.50
CA GLN A 137 2.94 11.36 3.72
C GLN A 137 2.93 11.06 2.22
N GLY A 138 3.87 10.22 1.75
CA GLY A 138 3.89 9.71 0.39
C GLY A 138 2.62 8.89 0.06
N LEU A 139 2.17 8.06 0.99
CA LEU A 139 0.95 7.25 0.84
C LEU A 139 -0.31 8.13 0.81
N GLN A 140 -0.42 9.12 1.72
CA GLN A 140 -1.50 10.12 1.72
C GLN A 140 -1.57 10.87 0.39
N THR A 141 -0.43 11.37 -0.08
CA THR A 141 -0.31 12.11 -1.35
C THR A 141 -0.72 11.24 -2.53
N PHE A 142 -0.28 9.98 -2.54
CA PHE A 142 -0.64 9.02 -3.57
C PHE A 142 -2.14 8.75 -3.60
N TYR A 143 -2.74 8.31 -2.49
CA TYR A 143 -4.17 7.99 -2.45
C TYR A 143 -5.04 9.22 -2.72
N GLY A 144 -4.66 10.40 -2.22
CA GLY A 144 -5.33 11.66 -2.52
C GLY A 144 -5.35 11.97 -4.02
N ARG A 145 -4.23 11.75 -4.72
CA ARG A 145 -4.13 11.94 -6.17
C ARG A 145 -4.92 10.89 -6.95
N VAL A 146 -4.81 9.61 -6.60
CA VAL A 146 -5.55 8.55 -7.32
C VAL A 146 -7.07 8.75 -7.14
N ALA A 147 -7.51 9.13 -5.94
CA ALA A 147 -8.90 9.42 -5.66
C ALA A 147 -9.43 10.61 -6.48
N SER A 148 -8.65 11.70 -6.64
CA SER A 148 -9.06 12.87 -7.42
C SER A 148 -9.20 12.59 -8.92
N LEU A 149 -8.50 11.57 -9.42
CA LEU A 149 -8.60 11.07 -10.79
C LEU A 149 -9.71 10.04 -10.99
N GLY A 150 -10.37 9.58 -9.91
CA GLY A 150 -11.38 8.53 -9.99
C GLY A 150 -10.81 7.17 -10.40
N GLU A 151 -9.55 6.91 -10.07
CA GLU A 151 -8.82 5.69 -10.47
C GLU A 151 -8.80 4.64 -9.35
N GLY A 152 -8.51 3.39 -9.72
CA GLY A 152 -8.28 2.29 -8.77
C GLY A 152 -6.80 2.12 -8.43
N VAL A 153 -6.50 1.35 -7.38
CA VAL A 153 -5.13 1.03 -6.97
C VAL A 153 -4.88 -0.47 -7.07
N LEU A 154 -3.80 -0.84 -7.77
CA LEU A 154 -3.24 -2.19 -7.74
C LEU A 154 -2.15 -2.24 -6.67
N VAL A 155 -2.27 -3.18 -5.75
CA VAL A 155 -1.29 -3.43 -4.68
C VAL A 155 -0.50 -4.68 -5.01
N LYS A 156 0.83 -4.51 -5.03
CA LYS A 156 1.81 -5.57 -5.18
C LYS A 156 2.74 -5.57 -3.97
N ARG A 157 2.96 -6.74 -3.40
CA ARG A 157 3.97 -7.00 -2.38
C ARG A 157 4.95 -8.05 -2.90
N ASP A 158 6.22 -7.87 -2.56
CA ASP A 158 7.34 -8.74 -2.97
C ASP A 158 8.06 -9.34 -1.77
#